data_AF-A0A947KKJ4-F1
#
_entry.id   AF-A0A947KKJ4-F1
#
_cell.length_a   1.000
_cell.length_b   1.000
_cell.length_c   1.000
_cell.angle_alpha   90.00
_cell.angle_beta   90.00
_cell.angle_gamma   90.00
#
_symmetry.space_group_name_H-M   'P 1'
#
loop_
_entity.id
_entity.type
_entity.pdbx_description
1 polymer ?
#
loop_
_entity_poly.entity_id
_entity_poly.type
_entity_poly.pdbx_seq_one_letter_code
_entity_poly.pdbx_strand_id
1 'polypeptide(L)'
;MRTFTLKTVLPIFCTMFAFITTVVAQQRATDTFEYRNNCRINVKTGVVAARYNIKSPVYQGSPEQIAKQYLDENKAIFGISNVTDLKPIQTIESPSGKHITFLQTYQGIPVFGTETVVSINKNNRITMVVNGNTDITDLKSTNADISSEKAIEKAFEKVNVDESTLIALPRCDLYIYQDSLSCANLAWKVNFGAGKPPGDWQIFIDAISGEVLKIEDISVNYVNGQGKVFNPDPISSLSDASLTDQNDADYQELQGAYKTVTLTNLNDPVGGVFCLQGKYAKSVNKQYPDYTPVTSTTPSFNY
;
A
#
# COMPACT_ATOMS: atom_id res chain seq x y z
N MET A 1 -24.73 0.90 42.29
CA MET A 1 -25.97 0.74 41.50
C MET A 1 -25.99 1.80 40.40
N ARG A 2 -25.58 1.43 39.18
CA ARG A 2 -25.76 2.22 37.96
C ARG A 2 -26.15 1.25 36.86
N THR A 3 -27.42 1.33 36.49
CA THR A 3 -28.06 0.58 35.41
C THR A 3 -27.51 1.08 34.07
N PHE A 4 -27.00 0.19 33.22
CA PHE A 4 -26.72 0.53 31.83
C PHE A 4 -27.78 -0.13 30.94
N THR A 5 -28.70 0.71 30.50
CA THR A 5 -29.72 0.43 29.49
C THR A 5 -29.03 0.29 28.13
N LEU A 6 -29.34 -0.79 27.41
CA LEU A 6 -29.00 -0.95 26.00
C LEU A 6 -29.73 0.16 25.20
N LYS A 7 -29.02 1.25 24.88
CA LYS A 7 -29.44 2.16 23.82
C LYS A 7 -28.70 1.75 22.56
N THR A 8 -29.46 1.30 21.58
CA THR A 8 -29.07 1.16 20.19
C THR A 8 -28.60 2.53 19.69
N VAL A 9 -27.31 2.80 19.83
CA VAL A 9 -26.66 3.94 19.19
C VAL A 9 -26.17 3.42 17.84
N LEU A 10 -26.80 3.87 16.76
CA LEU A 10 -26.30 3.66 15.40
C LEU A 10 -24.81 3.98 15.39
N PRO A 11 -23.95 3.07 14.90
CA PRO A 11 -22.54 3.36 14.82
C PRO A 11 -22.36 4.47 13.78
N ILE A 12 -21.89 5.63 14.24
CA ILE A 12 -21.18 6.56 13.38
C ILE A 12 -19.93 5.79 12.93
N PHE A 13 -20.04 5.19 11.74
CA PHE A 13 -18.94 4.53 11.07
C PHE A 13 -17.86 5.57 10.78
N CYS A 14 -16.93 5.78 11.72
CA CYS A 14 -15.62 6.30 11.39
C CYS A 14 -14.86 5.16 10.72
N THR A 15 -15.15 4.97 9.43
CA THR A 15 -14.53 3.96 8.59
C THR A 15 -13.12 4.44 8.30
N MET A 16 -12.17 4.08 9.17
CA MET A 16 -10.77 4.04 8.76
C MET A 16 -10.65 2.82 7.84
N PHE A 17 -10.91 3.04 6.56
CA PHE A 17 -10.64 2.05 5.51
C PHE A 17 -9.14 1.81 5.49
N ALA A 18 -8.70 0.70 6.11
CA ALA A 18 -7.49 0.05 5.71
C ALA A 18 -7.73 -0.54 4.32
N PHE A 19 -7.66 0.31 3.28
CA PHE A 19 -7.30 -0.20 1.97
C PHE A 19 -5.92 -0.81 2.11
N ILE A 20 -5.74 -1.98 1.53
CA ILE A 20 -4.42 -2.49 1.20
C ILE A 20 -3.83 -1.46 0.22
N THR A 21 -3.20 -0.40 0.75
CA THR A 21 -2.46 0.58 -0.03
C THR A 21 -1.06 0.01 -0.23
N THR A 22 -0.92 -0.99 -1.10
CA THR A 22 0.35 -1.27 -1.77
C THR A 22 0.45 -0.52 -3.10
N VAL A 23 -0.24 0.62 -3.20
CA VAL A 23 0.00 1.57 -4.28
C VAL A 23 -0.10 2.98 -3.71
N VAL A 24 0.81 3.28 -2.76
CA VAL A 24 1.25 4.67 -2.59
C VAL A 24 2.31 4.85 -3.66
N ALA A 25 2.18 5.91 -4.46
CA ALA A 25 3.22 6.35 -5.37
C ALA A 25 4.60 6.21 -4.71
N GLN A 26 5.59 5.72 -5.46
CA GLN A 26 6.90 5.41 -4.93
C GLN A 26 7.48 6.65 -4.25
N GLN A 27 7.53 6.63 -2.92
CA GLN A 27 8.16 7.70 -2.14
C GLN A 27 9.66 7.59 -2.33
N ARG A 28 10.31 8.68 -2.69
CA ARG A 28 11.75 8.69 -2.93
C ARG A 28 12.45 8.77 -1.58
N ALA A 29 13.57 8.07 -1.44
CA ALA A 29 14.37 8.11 -0.20
C ALA A 29 14.85 9.53 0.17
N THR A 30 14.88 10.44 -0.80
CA THR A 30 15.28 11.84 -0.64
C THR A 30 14.11 12.80 -0.42
N ASP A 31 12.86 12.33 -0.51
CA ASP A 31 11.70 13.18 -0.34
C ASP A 31 11.57 13.62 1.13
N THR A 32 11.42 14.91 1.32
CA THR A 32 11.07 15.51 2.61
C THR A 32 9.74 16.24 2.47
N PHE A 33 8.91 16.17 3.51
CA PHE A 33 7.55 16.68 3.47
C PHE A 33 7.27 17.64 4.61
N GLU A 34 6.57 18.73 4.29
CA GLU A 34 5.93 19.60 5.27
C GLU A 34 4.40 19.38 5.28
N TYR A 35 3.78 19.63 6.43
CA TYR A 35 2.33 19.53 6.60
C TYR A 35 1.74 20.91 6.84
N ARG A 36 0.89 21.38 5.92
CA ARG A 36 0.26 22.70 6.01
C ARG A 36 -1.11 22.68 5.35
N ASN A 37 -2.11 23.30 5.97
CA ASN A 37 -3.46 23.48 5.40
C ASN A 37 -4.10 22.17 4.90
N ASN A 38 -3.99 21.09 5.68
CA ASN A 38 -4.41 19.73 5.30
C ASN A 38 -3.71 19.17 4.05
N CYS A 39 -2.54 19.69 3.69
CA CYS A 39 -1.69 19.15 2.63
C CYS A 39 -0.43 18.53 3.23
N ARG A 40 0.05 17.45 2.61
CA ARG A 40 1.43 16.97 2.68
C ARG A 40 2.14 17.47 1.43
N ILE A 41 3.15 18.31 1.58
CA ILE A 41 3.80 19.04 0.48
C ILE A 41 5.26 18.61 0.43
N ASN A 42 5.76 18.25 -0.76
CA ASN A 42 7.18 17.96 -0.96
C ASN A 42 7.97 19.28 -0.85
N VAL A 43 8.94 19.34 0.06
CA VAL A 43 9.69 20.56 0.37
C VAL A 43 10.55 21.02 -0.81
N LYS A 44 11.07 20.08 -1.60
CA LYS A 44 11.96 20.38 -2.74
C LYS A 44 11.17 20.91 -3.94
N THR A 45 10.02 20.30 -4.25
CA THR A 45 9.27 20.61 -5.47
C THR A 45 8.10 21.56 -5.23
N GLY A 46 7.64 21.72 -3.99
CA GLY A 46 6.42 22.44 -3.64
C GLY A 46 5.13 21.71 -4.05
N VAL A 47 5.23 20.51 -4.64
CA VAL A 47 4.08 19.72 -5.09
C VAL A 47 3.37 19.12 -3.89
N VAL A 48 2.04 19.22 -3.91
CA VAL A 48 1.16 18.57 -2.93
C VAL A 48 1.13 17.07 -3.23
N ALA A 49 1.74 16.26 -2.35
CA ALA A 49 1.76 14.81 -2.42
C ALA A 49 0.50 14.17 -1.80
N ALA A 50 -0.20 14.91 -0.93
CA ALA A 50 -1.53 14.53 -0.48
C ALA A 50 -2.32 15.75 0.01
N ARG A 51 -3.63 15.75 -0.18
CA ARG A 51 -4.56 16.73 0.37
C ARG A 51 -5.73 16.01 1.05
N TYR A 52 -5.93 16.32 2.32
CA TYR A 52 -6.90 15.68 3.21
C TYR A 52 -8.06 16.63 3.51
N ASN A 53 -9.16 16.08 4.03
CA ASN A 53 -10.31 16.85 4.52
C ASN A 53 -10.82 17.91 3.51
N ILE A 54 -10.83 17.57 2.24
CA ILE A 54 -11.24 18.46 1.16
C ILE A 54 -12.73 18.74 1.30
N LYS A 55 -13.11 20.02 1.24
CA LYS A 55 -14.50 20.49 1.22
C LYS A 55 -14.86 20.98 -0.19
N SER A 56 -14.82 20.07 -1.17
CA SER A 56 -15.08 20.43 -2.56
C SER A 56 -16.55 20.77 -2.79
N PRO A 57 -16.90 21.47 -3.90
CA PRO A 57 -18.27 21.50 -4.40
C PRO A 57 -18.76 20.09 -4.78
N VAL A 58 -20.05 19.96 -5.08
CA VAL A 58 -20.62 18.74 -5.68
C VAL A 58 -20.30 18.75 -7.16
N TYR A 59 -19.75 17.65 -7.66
CA TYR A 59 -19.49 17.45 -9.08
C TYR A 59 -20.56 16.56 -9.73
N GLN A 60 -20.61 16.58 -11.06
CA GLN A 60 -21.55 15.76 -11.86
C GLN A 60 -20.77 14.86 -12.82
N GLY A 61 -21.37 13.72 -13.17
CA GLY A 61 -20.78 12.75 -14.09
C GLY A 61 -20.34 11.46 -13.42
N SER A 62 -19.58 10.65 -14.16
CA SER A 62 -18.98 9.42 -13.65
C SER A 62 -17.91 9.72 -12.59
N PRO A 63 -17.55 8.74 -11.74
CA PRO A 63 -16.49 8.93 -10.74
C PRO A 63 -15.15 9.38 -11.36
N GLU A 64 -14.82 8.84 -12.54
CA GLU A 64 -13.63 9.27 -13.29
C GLU A 64 -13.72 10.74 -13.74
N GLN A 65 -14.87 11.15 -14.30
CA GLN A 65 -15.10 12.53 -14.74
C GLN A 65 -15.00 13.51 -13.58
N ILE A 66 -15.63 13.18 -12.45
CA ILE A 66 -15.57 13.98 -11.22
C ILE A 66 -14.12 14.13 -10.74
N ALA A 67 -13.37 13.03 -10.67
CA ALA A 67 -11.99 13.07 -10.23
C ALA A 67 -11.10 13.88 -11.17
N LYS A 68 -11.22 13.67 -12.50
CA LYS A 68 -10.45 14.44 -13.49
C LYS A 68 -10.78 15.92 -13.47
N GLN A 69 -12.05 16.29 -13.29
CA GLN A 69 -12.44 17.69 -13.17
C GLN A 69 -11.74 18.36 -11.97
N TYR A 70 -11.79 17.73 -10.79
CA TYR A 70 -11.11 18.28 -9.61
C TYR A 70 -9.59 18.36 -9.80
N LEU A 71 -8.97 17.34 -10.39
CA LEU A 71 -7.53 17.32 -10.66
C LEU A 71 -7.13 18.41 -11.65
N ASP A 72 -7.91 18.68 -12.71
CA ASP A 72 -7.63 19.76 -13.66
C ASP A 72 -7.77 21.15 -13.02
N GLU A 73 -8.83 21.37 -12.23
CA GLU A 73 -9.04 22.61 -11.47
C GLU A 73 -7.90 22.91 -10.48
N ASN A 74 -7.21 21.86 -10.01
CA ASN A 74 -6.15 21.96 -9.01
C ASN A 74 -4.77 21.51 -9.55
N LYS A 75 -4.60 21.40 -10.87
CA LYS A 75 -3.43 20.72 -11.47
C LYS A 75 -2.09 21.33 -11.07
N ALA A 76 -2.05 22.65 -10.91
CA ALA A 76 -0.84 23.38 -10.52
C ALA A 76 -0.30 22.93 -9.16
N ILE A 77 -1.16 22.74 -8.15
CA ILE A 77 -0.70 22.33 -6.81
C ILE A 77 -0.27 20.85 -6.78
N PHE A 78 -0.78 20.05 -7.71
CA PHE A 78 -0.43 18.63 -7.84
C PHE A 78 0.71 18.39 -8.85
N GLY A 79 1.27 19.46 -9.44
CA GLY A 79 2.32 19.35 -10.45
C GLY A 79 1.87 18.66 -11.74
N ILE A 80 0.57 18.59 -12.00
CA ILE A 80 0.00 17.92 -13.18
C ILE A 80 0.03 18.90 -14.36
N SER A 81 0.78 18.56 -15.41
CA SER A 81 0.84 19.36 -16.63
C SER A 81 -0.46 19.24 -17.43
N ASN A 82 -0.94 18.01 -17.63
CA ASN A 82 -2.17 17.73 -18.36
C ASN A 82 -2.92 16.54 -17.76
N VAL A 83 -4.18 16.75 -17.36
CA VAL A 83 -5.00 15.71 -16.73
C VAL A 83 -5.32 14.55 -17.67
N THR A 84 -5.23 14.74 -19.00
CA THR A 84 -5.48 13.65 -19.96
C THR A 84 -4.41 12.56 -19.91
N ASP A 85 -3.25 12.89 -19.35
CA ASP A 85 -2.12 11.98 -19.17
C ASP A 85 -2.30 11.07 -17.96
N LEU A 86 -3.32 11.32 -17.13
CA LEU A 86 -3.73 10.45 -16.04
C LEU A 86 -4.74 9.41 -16.55
N LYS A 87 -4.32 8.15 -16.63
CA LYS A 87 -5.16 7.03 -17.07
C LYS A 87 -5.73 6.27 -15.87
N PRO A 88 -7.06 6.07 -15.78
CA PRO A 88 -7.64 5.29 -14.69
C PRO A 88 -7.17 3.84 -14.80
N ILE A 89 -6.64 3.29 -13.70
CA ILE A 89 -6.21 1.89 -13.63
C ILE A 89 -7.04 1.07 -12.62
N GLN A 90 -7.76 1.75 -11.72
CA GLN A 90 -8.60 1.09 -10.73
C GLN A 90 -9.72 2.00 -10.25
N THR A 91 -10.89 1.43 -9.98
CA THR A 91 -11.94 2.06 -9.19
C THR A 91 -12.37 1.10 -8.09
N ILE A 92 -12.37 1.58 -6.86
CA ILE A 92 -12.82 0.82 -5.70
C ILE A 92 -14.03 1.51 -5.07
N GLU A 93 -15.08 0.76 -4.80
CA GLU A 93 -16.23 1.24 -4.03
C GLU A 93 -16.12 0.83 -2.56
N SER A 94 -16.55 1.71 -1.68
CA SER A 94 -16.52 1.53 -0.24
C SER A 94 -17.79 2.11 0.40
N PRO A 95 -18.15 1.66 1.62
CA PRO A 95 -19.16 2.30 2.43
C PRO A 95 -19.07 3.83 2.57
N SER A 96 -17.88 4.43 2.46
CA SER A 96 -17.70 5.89 2.55
C SER A 96 -17.77 6.60 1.20
N GLY A 97 -17.63 5.89 0.07
CA GLY A 97 -17.64 6.46 -1.26
C GLY A 97 -16.92 5.63 -2.31
N LYS A 98 -16.30 6.29 -3.28
CA LYS A 98 -15.53 5.68 -4.37
C LYS A 98 -14.12 6.23 -4.38
N HIS A 99 -13.17 5.40 -4.80
CA HIS A 99 -11.75 5.73 -4.90
C HIS A 99 -11.29 5.39 -6.31
N ILE A 100 -10.72 6.36 -7.02
CA ILE A 100 -10.21 6.16 -8.38
C ILE A 100 -8.71 6.33 -8.35
N THR A 101 -8.00 5.32 -8.82
CA THR A 101 -6.53 5.33 -8.97
C THR A 101 -6.21 5.61 -10.43
N PHE A 102 -5.41 6.64 -10.67
CA PHE A 102 -4.86 7.00 -11.96
C PHE A 102 -3.36 6.69 -12.00
N LEU A 103 -2.87 6.28 -13.15
CA LEU A 103 -1.44 6.18 -13.45
C LEU A 103 -1.06 7.32 -14.42
N GLN A 104 0.04 8.02 -14.14
CA GLN A 104 0.56 9.02 -15.06
C GLN A 104 1.12 8.34 -16.30
N THR A 105 0.92 8.97 -17.45
CA THR A 105 1.58 8.64 -18.70
C THR A 105 2.39 9.84 -19.18
N TYR A 106 3.45 9.60 -19.93
CA TYR A 106 4.19 10.64 -20.63
C TYR A 106 4.35 10.19 -22.07
N GLN A 107 3.78 10.97 -23.00
CA GLN A 107 3.67 10.60 -24.42
C GLN A 107 3.04 9.21 -24.63
N GLY A 108 2.09 8.83 -23.78
CA GLY A 108 1.38 7.54 -23.82
C GLY A 108 2.09 6.38 -23.11
N ILE A 109 3.34 6.55 -22.66
CA ILE A 109 4.09 5.53 -21.93
C ILE A 109 3.79 5.67 -20.42
N PRO A 110 3.42 4.60 -19.71
CA PRO A 110 3.13 4.68 -18.28
C PRO A 110 4.39 5.03 -17.47
N VAL A 111 4.24 5.93 -16.50
CA VAL A 111 5.32 6.30 -15.58
C VAL A 111 5.18 5.46 -14.31
N PHE A 112 6.18 4.64 -14.01
CA PHE A 112 6.12 3.70 -12.90
C PHE A 112 6.03 4.42 -11.54
N GLY A 113 5.15 3.94 -10.66
CA GLY A 113 5.05 4.42 -9.27
C GLY A 113 4.46 5.82 -9.11
N THR A 114 3.66 6.30 -10.08
CA THR A 114 3.09 7.66 -10.10
C THR A 114 1.60 7.71 -9.79
N GLU A 115 1.11 6.73 -9.04
CA GLU A 115 -0.32 6.58 -8.85
C GLU A 115 -0.95 7.73 -8.06
N THR A 116 -2.03 8.28 -8.62
CA THR A 116 -2.82 9.34 -8.01
C THR A 116 -4.19 8.80 -7.66
N VAL A 117 -4.52 8.80 -6.37
CA VAL A 117 -5.79 8.31 -5.84
C VAL A 117 -6.69 9.47 -5.46
N VAL A 118 -7.89 9.51 -6.04
CA VAL A 118 -8.93 10.49 -5.72
C VAL A 118 -10.08 9.80 -5.01
N SER A 119 -10.42 10.27 -3.82
CA SER A 119 -11.53 9.77 -3.01
C SER A 119 -12.74 10.69 -3.11
N ILE A 120 -13.89 10.10 -3.44
CA ILE A 120 -15.16 10.78 -3.67
C ILE A 120 -16.20 10.21 -2.71
N ASN A 121 -16.90 11.04 -1.94
CA ASN A 121 -17.99 10.55 -1.08
C ASN A 121 -19.28 10.30 -1.87
N LYS A 122 -20.30 9.74 -1.19
CA LYS A 122 -21.63 9.44 -1.78
C LYS A 122 -22.38 10.66 -2.35
N ASN A 123 -21.97 11.87 -1.98
CA ASN A 123 -22.57 13.13 -2.45
C ASN A 123 -21.75 13.75 -3.60
N ASN A 124 -20.91 12.97 -4.28
CA ASN A 124 -20.04 13.41 -5.37
C ASN A 124 -19.11 14.59 -4.98
N ARG A 125 -18.61 14.60 -3.74
CA ARG A 125 -17.59 15.55 -3.29
C ARG A 125 -16.26 14.85 -3.09
N ILE A 126 -15.18 15.50 -3.49
CA ILE A 126 -13.82 15.05 -3.24
C ILE A 126 -13.50 15.24 -1.76
N THR A 127 -13.01 14.18 -1.11
CA THR A 127 -12.64 14.18 0.31
C THR A 127 -11.14 14.11 0.52
N MET A 128 -10.41 13.46 -0.39
CA MET A 128 -8.98 13.25 -0.30
C MET A 128 -8.36 13.02 -1.68
N VAL A 129 -7.14 13.52 -1.85
CA VAL A 129 -6.26 13.17 -2.97
C VAL A 129 -4.91 12.74 -2.42
N VAL A 130 -4.41 11.59 -2.86
CA VAL A 130 -3.00 11.19 -2.72
C VAL A 130 -2.40 11.26 -4.11
N ASN A 131 -1.35 12.05 -4.27
CA ASN A 131 -0.80 12.39 -5.56
C ASN A 131 0.58 11.76 -5.73
N GLY A 132 0.73 11.00 -6.81
CA GLY A 132 1.99 10.40 -7.25
C GLY A 132 2.60 11.05 -8.48
N ASN A 133 1.90 12.03 -9.06
CA ASN A 133 2.36 12.68 -10.28
C ASN A 133 3.75 13.29 -10.08
N THR A 134 4.58 13.13 -11.10
CA THR A 134 5.94 13.64 -11.10
C THR A 134 6.27 14.32 -12.42
N ASP A 135 7.27 15.18 -12.40
CA ASP A 135 7.73 15.85 -13.61
C ASP A 135 8.77 14.99 -14.33
N ILE A 136 8.69 14.98 -15.66
CA ILE A 136 9.58 14.21 -16.54
C ILE A 136 10.29 15.20 -17.44
N THR A 137 11.50 15.60 -17.07
CA THR A 137 12.22 16.72 -17.72
C THR A 137 13.48 16.30 -18.47
N ASP A 138 14.02 15.12 -18.18
CA ASP A 138 15.35 14.67 -18.62
C ASP A 138 15.32 13.35 -19.41
N LEU A 139 14.14 12.89 -19.82
CA LEU A 139 13.99 11.66 -20.60
C LEU A 139 14.66 11.82 -21.99
N LYS A 140 15.68 11.00 -22.24
CA LYS A 140 16.49 11.06 -23.47
C LYS A 140 15.72 10.64 -24.73
N SER A 141 14.88 9.61 -24.63
CA SER A 141 14.14 9.03 -25.75
C SER A 141 12.93 8.26 -25.24
N THR A 142 11.88 8.18 -26.05
CA THR A 142 10.72 7.30 -25.87
C THR A 142 10.77 6.07 -26.79
N ASN A 143 11.83 5.93 -27.58
CA ASN A 143 12.08 4.76 -28.43
C ASN A 143 13.01 3.79 -27.72
N ALA A 144 12.63 2.52 -27.67
CA ALA A 144 13.45 1.45 -27.13
C ALA A 144 14.39 0.91 -28.24
N ASP A 145 15.69 0.86 -27.95
CA ASP A 145 16.71 0.25 -28.82
C ASP A 145 16.94 -1.23 -28.48
N ILE A 146 16.59 -1.63 -27.25
CA ILE A 146 16.60 -3.02 -26.79
C ILE A 146 15.18 -3.59 -26.85
N SER A 147 15.01 -4.79 -27.39
CA SER A 147 13.71 -5.47 -27.43
C SER A 147 13.28 -6.03 -26.07
N SER A 148 11.99 -6.32 -25.91
CA SER A 148 11.45 -6.98 -24.72
C SER A 148 12.09 -8.33 -24.43
N GLU A 149 12.39 -9.12 -25.46
CA GLU A 149 13.02 -10.45 -25.35
C GLU A 149 14.46 -10.29 -24.83
N LYS A 150 15.20 -9.33 -25.39
CA LYS A 150 16.58 -9.09 -24.94
C LYS A 150 16.64 -8.56 -23.51
N ALA A 151 15.63 -7.78 -23.09
CA ALA A 151 15.49 -7.38 -21.71
C ALA A 151 15.21 -8.58 -20.79
N ILE A 152 14.35 -9.53 -21.18
CA ILE A 152 14.11 -10.75 -20.39
C ILE A 152 15.40 -11.58 -20.25
N GLU A 153 16.15 -11.79 -21.33
CA GLU A 153 17.45 -12.48 -21.28
C GLU A 153 18.41 -11.82 -20.27
N LYS A 154 18.56 -10.49 -20.38
CA LYS A 154 19.39 -9.70 -19.47
C LYS A 154 18.92 -9.79 -18.01
N ALA A 155 17.61 -9.83 -17.78
CA ALA A 155 17.03 -10.02 -16.45
C ALA A 155 17.44 -11.38 -15.86
N PHE A 156 17.28 -12.47 -16.62
CA PHE A 156 17.66 -13.82 -16.18
C PHE A 156 19.16 -13.95 -15.93
N GLU A 157 20.00 -13.43 -16.83
CA GLU A 157 21.45 -13.38 -16.67
C GLU A 157 21.83 -12.64 -15.37
N LYS A 158 21.17 -11.52 -15.08
CA LYS A 158 21.51 -10.68 -13.93
C LYS A 158 21.24 -11.33 -12.59
N VAL A 159 20.16 -12.11 -12.47
CA VAL A 159 19.83 -12.86 -11.25
C VAL A 159 20.31 -14.32 -11.27
N ASN A 160 20.96 -14.73 -12.38
CA ASN A 160 21.43 -16.10 -12.59
C ASN A 160 20.30 -17.14 -12.46
N VAL A 161 19.16 -16.87 -13.11
CA VAL A 161 17.99 -17.75 -13.14
C VAL A 161 18.05 -18.63 -14.39
N ASP A 162 17.79 -19.92 -14.20
CA ASP A 162 17.54 -20.86 -15.29
C ASP A 162 16.04 -20.88 -15.59
N GLU A 163 15.67 -20.73 -16.86
CA GLU A 163 14.28 -20.72 -17.33
C GLU A 163 13.50 -21.97 -16.91
N SER A 164 14.17 -23.12 -16.79
CA SER A 164 13.55 -24.37 -16.34
C SER A 164 13.07 -24.32 -14.88
N THR A 165 13.49 -23.30 -14.12
CA THR A 165 13.12 -23.11 -12.72
C THR A 165 12.06 -22.03 -12.53
N LEU A 166 11.51 -21.48 -13.61
CA LEU A 166 10.44 -20.49 -13.53
C LEU A 166 9.18 -21.09 -12.91
N ILE A 167 8.64 -20.38 -11.93
CA ILE A 167 7.34 -20.65 -11.31
C ILE A 167 6.25 -19.80 -11.99
N ALA A 168 6.62 -18.62 -12.50
CA ALA A 168 5.75 -17.78 -13.31
C ALA A 168 6.53 -17.22 -14.50
N LEU A 169 5.91 -17.27 -15.68
CA LEU A 169 6.50 -16.77 -16.93
C LEU A 169 6.78 -15.27 -16.86
N PRO A 170 7.83 -14.79 -17.55
CA PRO A 170 8.18 -13.38 -17.56
C PRO A 170 7.10 -12.54 -18.24
N ARG A 171 6.76 -11.43 -17.58
CA ARG A 171 6.00 -10.31 -18.15
C ARG A 171 6.96 -9.14 -18.32
N CYS A 172 6.99 -8.57 -19.52
CA CYS A 172 7.85 -7.45 -19.86
C CYS A 172 7.00 -6.31 -20.44
N ASP A 173 6.95 -5.19 -19.74
CA ASP A 173 6.17 -4.01 -20.13
C ASP A 173 7.09 -2.78 -20.15
N LEU A 174 6.85 -1.87 -21.10
CA LEU A 174 7.62 -0.62 -21.22
C LEU A 174 7.06 0.45 -20.26
N TYR A 175 7.95 1.07 -19.48
CA TYR A 175 7.64 2.15 -18.55
C TYR A 175 8.66 3.28 -18.66
N ILE A 176 8.28 4.46 -18.18
CA ILE A 176 9.26 5.44 -17.72
C ILE A 176 9.54 5.18 -16.25
N TYR A 177 10.80 4.97 -15.92
CA TYR A 177 11.30 4.73 -14.57
C TYR A 177 12.17 5.91 -14.13
N GLN A 178 11.88 6.44 -12.94
CA GLN A 178 12.73 7.45 -12.30
C GLN A 178 13.46 6.85 -11.12
N ASP A 179 14.77 7.07 -11.05
CA ASP A 179 15.58 6.66 -9.91
C ASP A 179 15.39 7.58 -8.69
N SER A 180 16.12 7.31 -7.60
CA SER A 180 16.07 8.10 -6.37
C SER A 180 16.60 9.54 -6.52
N LEU A 181 17.32 9.83 -7.61
CA LEU A 181 17.85 11.14 -7.96
C LEU A 181 16.93 11.89 -8.92
N SER A 182 15.79 11.29 -9.31
CA SER A 182 14.81 11.80 -10.27
C SER A 182 15.27 11.77 -11.73
N CYS A 183 16.26 10.95 -12.05
CA CYS A 183 16.69 10.77 -13.43
C CYS A 183 15.72 9.83 -14.16
N ALA A 184 15.07 10.32 -15.23
CA ALA A 184 14.10 9.53 -15.99
C ALA A 184 14.76 8.69 -17.07
N ASN A 185 14.44 7.39 -17.09
CA ASN A 185 14.90 6.45 -18.09
C ASN A 185 13.69 5.73 -18.70
N LEU A 186 13.76 5.47 -20.01
CA LEU A 186 12.84 4.52 -20.63
C LEU A 186 13.31 3.12 -20.25
N ALA A 187 12.44 2.31 -19.66
CA ALA A 187 12.84 1.03 -19.08
C ALA A 187 11.83 -0.08 -19.36
N TRP A 188 12.35 -1.28 -19.62
CA TRP A 188 11.59 -2.52 -19.55
C TRP A 188 11.45 -2.94 -18.08
N LYS A 189 10.22 -3.07 -17.60
CA LYS A 189 9.91 -3.68 -16.32
C LYS A 189 9.63 -5.17 -16.54
N VAL A 190 10.57 -5.99 -16.10
CA VAL A 190 10.53 -7.45 -16.23
C VAL A 190 10.14 -8.05 -14.88
N ASN A 191 9.00 -8.75 -14.84
CA ASN A 191 8.51 -9.45 -13.66
C ASN A 191 8.39 -10.96 -13.93
N PHE A 192 8.92 -11.80 -13.05
CA PHE A 192 8.79 -13.26 -13.13
C PHE A 192 8.99 -13.91 -11.77
N GLY A 193 8.49 -15.13 -11.59
CA GLY A 193 8.73 -15.93 -10.39
C GLY A 193 9.71 -17.06 -10.70
N ALA A 194 10.69 -17.29 -9.84
CA ALA A 194 11.66 -18.36 -9.99
C ALA A 194 11.75 -19.21 -8.72
N GLY A 195 12.00 -20.51 -8.88
CA GLY A 195 12.31 -21.43 -7.79
C GLY A 195 13.80 -21.48 -7.46
N LYS A 196 14.68 -21.05 -8.38
CA LYS A 196 16.13 -21.02 -8.17
C LYS A 196 16.84 -19.88 -8.95
N PRO A 197 17.47 -18.92 -8.27
CA PRO A 197 17.20 -18.59 -6.86
C PRO A 197 15.69 -18.35 -6.62
N PRO A 198 15.14 -18.82 -5.49
CA PRO A 198 13.75 -18.59 -5.18
C PRO A 198 13.48 -17.08 -5.04
N GLY A 199 12.40 -16.59 -5.63
CA GLY A 199 11.99 -15.19 -5.51
C GLY A 199 10.93 -14.80 -6.53
N ASP A 200 10.25 -13.69 -6.25
CA ASP A 200 9.40 -12.99 -7.22
C ASP A 200 10.20 -11.77 -7.68
N TRP A 201 10.81 -11.84 -8.85
CA TRP A 201 11.74 -10.83 -9.32
C TRP A 201 11.02 -9.70 -10.05
N GLN A 202 11.36 -8.46 -9.72
CA GLN A 202 11.05 -7.26 -10.48
C GLN A 202 12.34 -6.54 -10.85
N ILE A 203 12.60 -6.43 -12.16
CA ILE A 203 13.85 -5.87 -12.68
C ILE A 203 13.52 -4.78 -13.70
N PHE A 204 14.16 -3.63 -13.54
CA PHE A 204 14.11 -2.55 -14.52
C PHE A 204 15.38 -2.54 -15.34
N ILE A 205 15.24 -2.58 -16.65
CA ILE A 205 16.34 -2.57 -17.62
C ILE A 205 16.16 -1.35 -18.50
N ASP A 206 17.20 -0.52 -18.62
CA ASP A 206 17.20 0.61 -19.54
C ASP A 206 16.93 0.12 -20.96
N ALA A 207 15.90 0.68 -21.59
CA ALA A 207 15.41 0.26 -22.89
C ALA A 207 16.30 0.73 -24.05
N ILE A 208 17.32 1.55 -23.77
CA ILE A 208 18.26 2.08 -24.76
C ILE A 208 19.61 1.36 -24.62
N SER A 209 20.22 1.38 -23.43
CA SER A 209 21.54 0.80 -23.18
C SER A 209 21.51 -0.67 -22.80
N GLY A 210 20.38 -1.17 -22.29
CA GLY A 210 20.27 -2.50 -21.71
C GLY A 210 20.99 -2.65 -20.36
N GLU A 211 21.30 -1.54 -19.68
CA GLU A 211 21.81 -1.51 -18.31
C GLU A 211 20.70 -1.91 -17.33
N VAL A 212 21.06 -2.61 -16.24
CA VAL A 212 20.09 -2.93 -15.19
C VAL A 212 20.01 -1.77 -14.20
N LEU A 213 18.85 -1.10 -14.16
CA LEU A 213 18.60 0.09 -13.36
C LEU A 213 18.20 -0.24 -11.91
N LYS A 214 17.41 -1.31 -11.73
CA LYS A 214 16.96 -1.77 -10.41
C LYS A 214 16.63 -3.26 -10.45
N ILE A 215 16.90 -3.95 -9.35
CA ILE A 215 16.52 -5.35 -9.11
C ILE A 215 15.89 -5.39 -7.72
N GLU A 216 14.77 -6.07 -7.60
CA GLU A 216 14.08 -6.27 -6.34
C GLU A 216 13.44 -7.66 -6.33
N ASP A 217 13.58 -8.37 -5.21
CA ASP A 217 12.72 -9.51 -4.91
C ASP A 217 11.49 -8.95 -4.20
N ILE A 218 10.35 -8.98 -4.89
CA ILE A 218 9.05 -8.48 -4.44
C ILE A 218 8.20 -9.58 -3.81
N SER A 219 8.81 -10.73 -3.45
CA SER A 219 8.11 -11.79 -2.74
C SER A 219 7.51 -11.25 -1.44
N VAL A 220 6.20 -11.41 -1.30
CA VAL A 220 5.52 -11.14 -0.03
C VAL A 220 5.56 -12.43 0.77
N ASN A 221 6.65 -12.62 1.52
CA ASN A 221 6.75 -13.78 2.40
C ASN A 221 5.80 -13.56 3.58
N TYR A 222 4.82 -14.45 3.64
CA TYR A 222 3.88 -14.55 4.74
C TYR A 222 4.37 -15.66 5.65
N VAL A 223 4.58 -15.36 6.92
CA VAL A 223 4.90 -16.40 7.91
C VAL A 223 3.65 -16.82 8.66
N ASN A 224 3.59 -18.11 9.01
CA ASN A 224 2.60 -18.60 9.95
C ASN A 224 3.15 -18.47 11.36
N GLY A 225 2.39 -17.78 12.21
CA GLY A 225 2.64 -17.65 13.63
C GLY A 225 1.74 -18.51 14.50
N GLN A 226 1.90 -18.36 15.80
CA GLN A 226 0.98 -18.90 16.80
C GLN A 226 0.54 -17.79 17.74
N GLY A 227 -0.69 -17.85 18.23
CA GLY A 227 -1.17 -16.95 19.27
C GLY A 227 -2.16 -17.65 20.19
N LYS A 228 -2.19 -17.23 21.45
CA LYS A 228 -3.23 -17.60 22.41
C LYS A 228 -4.42 -16.67 22.24
N VAL A 229 -5.62 -17.24 22.12
CA VAL A 229 -6.87 -16.47 22.02
C VAL A 229 -7.92 -17.07 22.95
N PHE A 230 -8.85 -16.23 23.38
CA PHE A 230 -10.15 -16.72 23.81
C PHE A 230 -11.03 -16.92 22.58
N ASN A 231 -11.58 -18.13 22.42
CA ASN A 231 -12.58 -18.42 21.41
C ASN A 231 -13.57 -19.48 21.94
N PRO A 232 -14.74 -19.10 22.48
CA PRO A 232 -15.33 -17.74 22.51
C PRO A 232 -14.71 -16.83 23.59
N ASP A 233 -15.32 -16.68 24.77
CA ASP A 233 -14.77 -15.93 25.91
C ASP A 233 -14.42 -16.89 27.08
N PRO A 234 -13.67 -16.45 28.11
CA PRO A 234 -13.28 -17.30 29.24
C PRO A 234 -14.45 -17.84 30.06
N ILE A 235 -15.50 -17.05 30.28
CA ILE A 235 -16.66 -17.44 31.08
C ILE A 235 -17.39 -18.59 30.38
N SER A 236 -17.65 -18.45 29.08
CA SER A 236 -18.27 -19.49 28.27
C SER A 236 -17.39 -20.74 28.14
N SER A 237 -16.07 -20.56 28.01
CA SER A 237 -15.13 -21.68 27.83
C SER A 237 -14.97 -22.52 29.10
N LEU A 238 -14.96 -21.88 30.27
CA LEU A 238 -14.77 -22.53 31.56
C LEU A 238 -16.09 -22.85 32.27
N SER A 239 -17.22 -22.34 31.75
CA SER A 239 -18.53 -22.38 32.41
C SER A 239 -18.50 -21.81 33.83
N ASP A 240 -17.70 -20.75 34.03
CA ASP A 240 -17.48 -20.12 35.33
C ASP A 240 -17.83 -18.62 35.28
N ALA A 241 -18.99 -18.28 35.83
CA ALA A 241 -19.47 -16.89 35.91
C ALA A 241 -18.85 -16.08 37.06
N SER A 242 -17.98 -16.69 37.88
CA SER A 242 -17.31 -15.99 38.99
C SER A 242 -16.01 -15.28 38.58
N LEU A 243 -15.55 -15.51 37.34
CA LEU A 243 -14.36 -14.86 36.79
C LEU A 243 -14.52 -13.33 36.79
N THR A 244 -13.42 -12.64 37.10
CA THR A 244 -13.36 -11.17 37.17
C THR A 244 -12.12 -10.70 36.44
N ASP A 245 -12.17 -9.48 35.91
CA ASP A 245 -11.16 -8.90 35.02
C ASP A 245 -9.74 -8.75 35.65
N GLN A 246 -9.63 -8.80 36.98
CA GLN A 246 -8.36 -8.62 37.71
C GLN A 246 -7.54 -7.39 37.28
N ASN A 247 -8.19 -6.36 36.73
CA ASN A 247 -7.58 -5.12 36.25
C ASN A 247 -6.43 -5.38 35.25
N ASP A 248 -6.75 -6.11 34.18
CA ASP A 248 -5.85 -6.53 33.09
C ASP A 248 -4.69 -7.47 33.50
N ALA A 249 -4.67 -7.96 34.74
CA ALA A 249 -3.67 -8.93 35.19
C ALA A 249 -4.02 -10.34 34.69
N ASP A 250 -3.08 -11.04 34.05
CA ASP A 250 -3.23 -12.48 33.75
C ASP A 250 -3.20 -13.30 35.05
N TYR A 251 -4.05 -14.34 35.14
CA TYR A 251 -4.18 -15.17 36.33
C TYR A 251 -4.52 -16.63 35.99
N GLN A 252 -4.25 -17.54 36.92
CA GLN A 252 -4.17 -18.99 36.67
C GLN A 252 -5.49 -19.59 36.17
N GLU A 253 -6.61 -19.05 36.61
CA GLU A 253 -7.95 -19.52 36.35
C GLU A 253 -8.34 -19.31 34.86
N LEU A 254 -7.69 -18.38 34.15
CA LEU A 254 -7.89 -18.18 32.71
C LEU A 254 -7.13 -19.19 31.85
N GLN A 255 -6.16 -19.92 32.39
CA GLN A 255 -5.26 -20.76 31.58
C GLN A 255 -6.00 -21.86 30.81
N GLY A 256 -7.09 -22.40 31.37
CA GLY A 256 -7.94 -23.39 30.71
C GLY A 256 -8.80 -22.84 29.58
N ALA A 257 -8.97 -21.51 29.48
CA ALA A 257 -9.76 -20.86 28.44
C ALA A 257 -8.95 -20.53 27.18
N TYR A 258 -7.62 -20.48 27.27
CA TYR A 258 -6.78 -20.17 26.11
C TYR A 258 -6.79 -21.30 25.08
N LYS A 259 -6.94 -20.92 23.82
CA LYS A 259 -6.71 -21.80 22.67
C LYS A 259 -5.54 -21.25 21.87
N THR A 260 -4.57 -22.12 21.58
CA THR A 260 -3.52 -21.80 20.61
C THR A 260 -4.07 -21.94 19.21
N VAL A 261 -3.95 -20.89 18.41
CA VAL A 261 -4.37 -20.88 17.01
C VAL A 261 -3.20 -20.53 16.10
N THR A 262 -3.23 -21.05 14.88
CA THR A 262 -2.29 -20.64 13.83
C THR A 262 -2.68 -19.26 13.32
N LEU A 263 -1.78 -18.31 13.45
CA LEU A 263 -1.90 -16.98 12.87
C LEU A 263 -1.36 -17.02 11.44
N THR A 264 -2.25 -17.24 10.48
CA THR A 264 -1.84 -17.32 9.08
C THR A 264 -1.55 -15.94 8.50
N ASN A 265 -0.56 -15.89 7.62
CA ASN A 265 -0.20 -14.70 6.85
C ASN A 265 0.16 -13.48 7.70
N LEU A 266 1.03 -13.68 8.69
CA LEU A 266 1.72 -12.58 9.35
C LEU A 266 2.78 -12.00 8.41
N ASN A 267 3.01 -10.69 8.54
CA ASN A 267 4.08 -10.00 7.84
C ASN A 267 5.44 -10.48 8.35
N ASP A 268 6.45 -10.40 7.48
CA ASP A 268 7.84 -10.61 7.82
C ASP A 268 8.34 -9.66 8.93
N PRO A 269 9.39 -10.07 9.68
CA PRO A 269 9.94 -9.25 10.73
C PRO A 269 10.73 -8.06 10.15
N VAL A 270 10.54 -6.87 10.72
CA VAL A 270 11.33 -5.69 10.37
C VAL A 270 12.48 -5.58 11.36
N GLY A 271 13.73 -5.65 10.87
CA GLY A 271 14.92 -5.63 11.74
C GLY A 271 14.99 -6.84 12.68
N GLY A 272 14.44 -7.99 12.27
CA GLY A 272 14.38 -9.21 13.10
C GLY A 272 13.26 -9.23 14.14
N VAL A 273 12.36 -8.24 14.13
CA VAL A 273 11.24 -8.13 15.06
C VAL A 273 9.91 -8.28 14.33
N PHE A 274 9.11 -9.26 14.77
CA PHE A 274 7.73 -9.44 14.36
C PHE A 274 6.81 -8.52 15.16
N CYS A 275 5.82 -7.94 14.49
CA CYS A 275 4.65 -7.34 15.12
C CYS A 275 3.45 -8.26 14.87
N LEU A 276 2.44 -8.26 15.75
CA LEU A 276 1.17 -8.95 15.46
C LEU A 276 0.42 -8.18 14.36
N GLN A 277 0.86 -8.35 13.12
CA GLN A 277 0.40 -7.64 11.95
C GLN A 277 0.47 -8.59 10.76
N GLY A 278 -0.67 -8.80 10.12
CA GLY A 278 -0.80 -9.70 8.99
C GLY A 278 -2.12 -9.50 8.29
N LYS A 279 -2.43 -10.40 7.36
CA LYS A 279 -3.67 -10.36 6.57
C LYS A 279 -4.92 -10.53 7.43
N TYR A 280 -4.86 -11.41 8.42
CA TYR A 280 -6.02 -11.81 9.23
C TYR A 280 -5.94 -11.38 10.70
N ALA A 281 -4.77 -10.97 11.17
CA ALA A 281 -4.55 -10.55 12.56
C ALA A 281 -3.78 -9.23 12.60
N LYS A 282 -4.25 -8.28 13.40
CA LYS A 282 -3.58 -7.00 13.62
C LYS A 282 -3.82 -6.50 15.04
N SER A 283 -2.75 -6.19 15.76
CA SER A 283 -2.81 -5.39 16.98
C SER A 283 -2.91 -3.91 16.62
N VAL A 284 -3.94 -3.24 17.14
CA VAL A 284 -4.14 -1.80 16.98
C VAL A 284 -4.43 -1.17 18.33
N ASN A 285 -3.72 -0.10 18.66
CA ASN A 285 -4.17 0.77 19.71
C ASN A 285 -5.30 1.67 19.19
N LYS A 286 -6.40 1.78 19.93
CA LYS A 286 -7.57 2.59 19.56
C LYS A 286 -7.80 3.78 20.48
N GLN A 287 -6.99 3.96 21.51
CA GLN A 287 -7.13 5.05 22.49
C GLN A 287 -5.78 5.67 22.83
N TYR A 288 -5.76 6.98 23.04
CA TYR A 288 -4.58 7.68 23.52
C TYR A 288 -4.34 7.39 25.01
N PRO A 289 -3.09 7.25 25.50
CA PRO A 289 -1.82 7.42 24.77
C PRO A 289 -1.45 6.24 23.88
N ASP A 290 -0.60 6.51 22.88
CA ASP A 290 -0.12 5.49 21.94
C ASP A 290 0.82 4.49 22.63
N TYR A 291 0.37 3.24 22.74
CA TYR A 291 1.23 2.13 23.16
C TYR A 291 1.95 1.52 21.97
N THR A 292 3.19 1.08 22.20
CA THR A 292 3.94 0.30 21.20
C THR A 292 3.19 -1.01 20.91
N PRO A 293 2.96 -1.37 19.62
CA PRO A 293 2.38 -2.65 19.26
C PRO A 293 3.16 -3.81 19.87
N VAL A 294 2.48 -4.91 20.17
CA VAL A 294 3.12 -6.12 20.70
C VAL A 294 4.13 -6.67 19.69
N THR A 295 5.37 -6.86 20.14
CA THR A 295 6.48 -7.35 19.34
C THR A 295 7.03 -8.68 19.83
N SER A 296 7.60 -9.48 18.93
CA SER A 296 8.25 -10.77 19.21
C SER A 296 9.48 -10.95 18.33
N THR A 297 10.48 -11.70 18.77
CA THR A 297 11.60 -12.14 17.91
C THR A 297 11.27 -13.41 17.12
N THR A 298 10.09 -13.99 17.36
CA THR A 298 9.56 -15.15 16.62
C THR A 298 8.16 -14.80 16.10
N PRO A 299 7.59 -15.52 15.13
CA PRO A 299 6.22 -15.28 14.71
C PRO A 299 5.18 -15.76 15.76
N SER A 300 5.60 -16.14 16.97
CA SER A 300 4.70 -16.58 18.05
C SER A 300 4.42 -15.45 19.04
N PHE A 301 3.14 -15.26 19.34
CA PHE A 301 2.55 -14.25 20.23
C PHE A 301 1.75 -14.96 21.34
N ASN A 302 2.45 -15.78 22.13
CA ASN A 302 1.87 -16.61 23.20
C ASN A 302 2.12 -15.96 24.58
N TYR A 303 1.69 -14.71 24.72
CA TYR A 303 1.72 -14.00 26.01
C TYR A 303 0.45 -14.27 26.80
#